data_AF-A0A5E5QP19-F1
#
_entry.id   AF-A0A5E5QP19-F1
#
_cell.length_a   1.000
_cell.length_b   1.000
_cell.length_c   1.000
_cell.angle_alpha   90.00
_cell.angle_beta   90.00
_cell.angle_gamma   90.00
#
_symmetry.space_group_name_H-M   'P 1'
#
loop_
_entity.id
_entity.type
_entity.pdbx_description
1 polymer ?
#
loop_
_entity_poly.entity_id
_entity_poly.type
_entity_poly.pdbx_seq_one_letter_code
_entity_poly.pdbx_strand_id
1 'polypeptide(L)' 'MKIIKICIEKFRGFQEVEFTLGSHLTVIAGQNGTQKTTLLGLLTQPFTITDKENPMHGE' A
#
# COMPACT_ATOMS: atom_id res chain seq x y z
N MET A 1 -11.63 7.57 5.77
CA MET A 1 -10.47 7.03 6.51
C MET A 1 -9.20 7.72 6.00
N LYS A 2 -8.34 8.26 6.87
CA LYS A 2 -7.08 8.89 6.48
C LYS A 2 -5.90 8.01 6.94
N ILE A 3 -5.07 7.56 6.01
CA ILE A 3 -3.82 6.87 6.35
C ILE A 3 -2.76 7.93 6.67
N ILE A 4 -2.06 7.78 7.79
CA ILE A 4 -1.04 8.74 8.26
C ILE A 4 0.38 8.17 8.23
N LYS A 5 0.54 6.86 8.44
CA LYS A 5 1.81 6.16 8.53
C LYS A 5 1.66 4.76 7.97
N ILE A 6 2.72 4.26 7.35
CA ILE A 6 2.86 2.90 6.86
C ILE A 6 4.08 2.29 7.54
N CYS A 7 3.92 1.08 8.07
CA CYS A 7 4.99 0.29 8.68
C CYS A 7 5.01 -1.09 8.00
N ILE A 8 6.16 -1.49 7.47
CA ILE A 8 6.37 -2.78 6.80
C ILE A 8 7.52 -3.48 7.52
N GLU A 9 7.20 -4.48 8.33
CA GLU A 9 8.21 -5.28 9.04
C GLU A 9 9.00 -6.12 8.05
N LYS A 10 8.31 -6.94 7.23
CA LYS A 10 8.94 -7.82 6.25
C LYS A 10 8.01 -8.12 5.09
N PHE A 11 8.37 -7.69 3.88
CA PHE A 11 7.68 -8.11 2.66
C PHE A 11 8.57 -7.97 1.43
N ARG A 12 8.81 -9.07 0.70
CA ARG A 12 9.77 -9.11 -0.41
C ARG A 12 11.12 -8.48 0.00
N GLY A 13 11.57 -7.44 -0.70
CA GLY A 13 12.81 -6.73 -0.39
C GLY A 13 12.67 -5.64 0.68
N PHE A 14 11.49 -5.38 1.21
CA PHE A 14 11.30 -4.45 2.34
C PHE A 14 11.66 -5.16 3.65
N GLN A 15 12.52 -4.53 4.45
CA GLN A 15 12.90 -4.93 5.81
C GLN A 15 12.80 -3.68 6.71
N GLU A 16 11.94 -3.72 7.72
CA GLU A 16 11.75 -2.65 8.72
C GLU A 16 11.63 -1.24 8.12
N VAL A 17 10.74 -1.08 7.14
CA VAL A 17 10.51 0.20 6.47
C VAL A 17 9.33 0.91 7.09
N GLU A 18 9.50 2.19 7.43
CA GLU A 18 8.41 3.06 7.84
C GLU A 18 8.46 4.42 7.15
N PHE A 19 7.29 4.99 6.88
CA PHE A 19 7.16 6.35 6.37
C PHE A 19 5.79 6.94 6.68
N THR A 20 5.75 8.28 6.78
CA THR A 20 4.53 9.07 6.92
C THR A 20 4.05 9.55 5.55
N LEU A 21 2.73 9.66 5.39
CA LEU A 21 2.16 10.22 4.17
C LEU A 21 2.07 11.74 4.28
N GLY A 22 2.29 12.41 3.15
CA GLY A 22 2.06 13.83 3.01
C GLY A 22 0.60 14.19 3.28
N SER A 23 0.38 15.40 3.79
CA SER A 23 -0.95 15.87 4.21
C SER A 23 -1.95 16.05 3.06
N HIS A 24 -1.43 16.27 1.84
CA HIS A 24 -2.22 16.53 0.63
C HIS A 24 -1.77 15.69 -0.56
N LEU A 25 -0.46 15.52 -0.76
CA LEU A 25 0.13 14.74 -1.84
C LEU A 25 1.34 13.95 -1.32
N THR A 26 1.44 12.69 -1.73
CA THR A 26 2.62 11.85 -1.50
C THR A 26 3.09 11.32 -2.85
N VAL A 27 4.37 11.50 -3.16
CA VAL A 27 4.97 11.00 -4.42
C VAL A 27 5.81 9.78 -4.12
N ILE A 28 5.53 8.66 -4.79
CA ILE A 28 6.34 7.44 -4.74
C ILE A 28 7.11 7.34 -6.07
N ALA A 29 8.42 7.57 -6.04
CA ALA A 29 9.28 7.59 -7.23
C ALA A 29 10.53 6.71 -7.05
N GLY A 30 11.18 6.36 -8.16
CA GLY A 30 12.34 5.45 -8.20
C GLY A 30 12.48 4.76 -9.56
N GLN A 31 13.61 4.07 -9.78
CA GLN A 31 13.86 3.32 -11.03
C GLN A 31 12.93 2.10 -11.19
N ASN A 32 12.90 1.50 -12.37
CA ASN A 32 12.21 0.22 -12.55
C ASN A 32 12.87 -0.87 -11.69
N GLY A 33 12.07 -1.79 -11.15
CA GLY A 33 12.55 -2.81 -10.22
C GLY A 33 12.67 -2.36 -8.75
N THR A 34 12.50 -1.07 -8.42
CA THR A 34 12.57 -0.58 -7.03
C THR A 34 11.28 -0.77 -6.22
N GLN A 35 10.46 -1.76 -6.57
CA GLN A 35 9.30 -2.19 -5.78
C GLN A 35 8.18 -1.12 -5.58
N LYS A 36 8.09 -0.09 -6.43
CA LYS A 36 7.01 0.92 -6.35
C LYS A 36 5.60 0.32 -6.47
N THR A 37 5.37 -0.53 -7.48
CA THR A 37 4.09 -1.23 -7.65
C THR A 37 3.80 -2.21 -6.51
N THR A 38 4.84 -2.84 -5.96
CA THR A 38 4.73 -3.69 -4.76
C THR A 38 4.22 -2.87 -3.57
N LEU A 39 4.79 -1.68 -3.34
CA LEU A 39 4.37 -0.79 -2.27
C LEU A 39 2.91 -0.36 -2.45
N LEU A 40 2.53 0.06 -3.66
CA LEU A 40 1.14 0.42 -3.97
C LEU A 40 0.18 -0.75 -3.74
N GLY A 41 0.53 -1.98 -4.13
CA GLY A 41 -0.29 -3.17 -3.91
C GLY A 41 -0.45 -3.54 -2.42
N LEU A 42 0.56 -3.27 -1.59
CA LEU A 42 0.41 -3.39 -0.13
C LEU A 42 -0.58 -2.36 0.42
N LEU A 43 -0.58 -1.14 -0.11
CA LEU A 43 -1.46 -0.08 0.34
C LEU A 43 -2.93 -0.32 0.01
N THR A 44 -3.24 -1.12 -1.00
CA THR A 44 -4.62 -1.45 -1.36
C THR A 44 -5.23 -2.54 -0.48
N GLN A 45 -4.42 -3.40 0.16
CA GLN A 45 -4.92 -4.54 0.95
C GLN A 45 -5.98 -4.17 2.01
N PRO A 46 -5.82 -3.10 2.81
CA PRO A 46 -6.84 -2.70 3.79
C PRO A 46 -8.17 -2.26 3.18
N PHE A 47 -8.20 -1.98 1.88
CA PHE A 47 -9.38 -1.54 1.14
C PHE A 47 -10.03 -2.67 0.33
N THR A 48 -9.59 -3.92 0.52
CA THR A 48 -10.20 -5.10 -0.10
C THR A 48 -11.67 -5.20 0.29
N ILE A 49 -12.53 -5.51 -0.68
CA ILE A 49 -13.97 -5.69 -0.47
C ILE A 49 -14.20 -7.02 0.25
N THR A 50 -14.61 -6.96 1.51
CA THR A 50 -14.87 -8.14 2.35
C THR A 50 -16.34 -8.59 2.31
N ASP A 51 -17.24 -7.74 1.86
CA ASP A 51 -18.66 -8.07 1.69
C ASP A 51 -18.84 -9.03 0.52
N LYS A 52 -19.39 -10.21 0.80
CA LYS A 52 -19.55 -11.31 -0.16
C LYS A 52 -20.67 -11.08 -1.16
N GLU A 53 -21.64 -10.23 -0.81
CA GLU A 53 -22.76 -9.89 -1.69
C GLU A 53 -22.41 -8.72 -2.62
N ASN A 54 -21.24 -8.11 -2.43
CA ASN A 54 -20.77 -7.05 -3.31
C ASN A 54 -20.40 -7.63 -4.69
N PRO A 55 -20.89 -7.06 -5.80
CA PRO A 55 -20.61 -7.58 -7.15
C PRO A 55 -19.12 -7.55 -7.54
N MET A 56 -18.30 -6.80 -6.80
CA MET A 56 -16.85 -6.73 -6.99
C MET A 56 -16.07 -7.58 -5.95
N HIS A 57 -16.74 -8.47 -5.22
CA HIS A 57 -16.07 -9.34 -4.25
C HIS A 57 -15.16 -10.36 -4.97
N GLY A 58 -13.87 -10.34 -4.66
CA GLY A 58 -12.88 -11.24 -5.26
C GLY A 58 -12.22 -10.74 -6.54
N GLU A 59 -12.60 -9.54 -7.01
CA GLU A 59 -11.90 -8.78 -8.06
C GLU A 59 -10.62 -8.12 -7.53
#